data_AF-A0A7S3WA62-F1
#
_entry.id   AF-A0A7S3WA62-F1
#
_cell.length_a   1.000
_cell.length_b   1.000
_cell.length_c   1.000
_cell.angle_alpha   90.00
_cell.angle_beta   90.00
_cell.angle_gamma   90.00
#
_symmetry.space_group_name_H-M   'P 1'
#
loop_
_entity.id
_entity.type
_entity.pdbx_description
1 polymer ?
#
loop_
_entity_poly.entity_id
_entity_poly.type
_entity_poly.pdbx_seq_one_letter_code
_entity_poly.pdbx_strand_id
1 'polypeptide(L)'
;FFSSHHCVCITACVMIRSTVTRLRSSAGLKVAAAGAAAAAAASFAMPAAECQSKDGAYVEIRSSIFVINGFYMAMREKYTKPSASIYYYLVEWDPAKLSWGDFREKVLGGTDPAMAADGSARKEIFAKWKALGLASEPNVGDNGMHASASPFEAMAERLNWVGAKLEEDAFGKAMLQAGIPRATIMEWTKDPQVAFEGKKQSLFDLLEDLDYADCLAKAQKIAGVSGSVPAGKSQAFVFVKPHAVTDPVKALAKEKLAAAGITIAAEGALAGPQIAKDLLIDNHYYAIANKASLT
;
A
#
# COMPACT_ATOMS: atom_id res chain seq x y z
N PHE A 1 -28.62 2.59 -8.23
CA PHE A 1 -28.84 1.32 -7.52
C PHE A 1 -27.49 0.67 -7.27
N PHE A 2 -26.94 0.82 -6.07
CA PHE A 2 -26.18 -0.22 -5.36
C PHE A 2 -25.99 0.27 -3.92
N SER A 3 -26.62 -0.47 -3.01
CA SER A 3 -26.51 -0.33 -1.56
C SER A 3 -25.73 -1.55 -1.08
N SER A 4 -24.64 -1.34 -0.34
CA SER A 4 -24.10 -2.30 0.60
C SER A 4 -23.03 -1.62 1.45
N HIS A 5 -23.45 -1.10 2.60
CA HIS A 5 -22.55 -0.76 3.70
C HIS A 5 -21.88 -2.03 4.20
N HIS A 6 -20.58 -2.20 3.97
CA HIS A 6 -19.77 -3.19 4.68
C HIS A 6 -19.10 -2.51 5.88
N CYS A 7 -19.58 -2.89 7.07
CA CYS A 7 -18.98 -2.53 8.35
C CYS A 7 -17.66 -3.30 8.48
N VAL A 8 -16.52 -2.62 8.29
CA VAL A 8 -15.21 -3.19 8.57
C VAL A 8 -15.04 -3.24 10.09
N CYS A 9 -15.00 -4.44 10.67
CA CYS A 9 -14.59 -4.63 12.06
C CYS A 9 -13.13 -4.20 12.20
N ILE A 10 -12.91 -3.00 12.73
CA ILE A 10 -11.59 -2.50 13.10
C ILE A 10 -11.17 -3.23 14.37
N THR A 11 -10.17 -4.11 14.27
CA THR A 11 -9.48 -4.64 15.46
C THR A 11 -8.61 -3.53 16.04
N ALA A 12 -9.14 -2.78 17.01
CA ALA A 12 -8.37 -1.80 17.77
C ALA A 12 -7.49 -2.54 18.81
N CYS A 13 -6.18 -2.44 18.68
CA CYS A 13 -5.25 -2.91 19.71
C CYS A 13 -5.04 -1.76 20.72
N VAL A 14 -5.62 -1.88 21.90
CA VAL A 14 -5.46 -0.88 22.99
C VAL A 14 -4.17 -1.18 23.73
N MET A 15 -3.15 -0.32 23.57
CA MET A 15 -1.92 -0.40 24.36
C MET A 15 -2.07 0.48 25.61
N ILE A 16 -2.39 -0.12 26.75
CA ILE A 16 -2.43 0.57 28.04
C ILE A 16 -1.00 0.59 28.61
N ARG A 17 -0.31 1.72 28.55
CA ARG A 17 0.91 1.93 29.35
C ARG A 17 0.50 2.41 30.74
N SER A 18 0.57 1.53 31.73
CA SER A 18 0.49 1.90 33.14
C SER A 18 1.84 2.48 33.59
N THR A 19 1.89 3.78 33.85
CA THR A 19 3.05 4.40 34.49
C THR A 19 2.99 4.08 35.99
N VAL A 20 3.89 3.23 36.47
CA VAL A 20 4.03 2.91 37.90
C VAL A 20 4.73 4.08 38.59
N THR A 21 4.00 4.85 39.39
CA THR A 21 4.59 5.86 40.28
C THR A 21 5.04 5.18 41.57
N ARG A 22 6.35 5.29 41.90
CA ARG A 22 6.91 4.86 43.19
C ARG A 22 6.20 5.58 44.34
N LEU A 23 5.50 4.84 45.20
CA LEU A 23 5.07 5.30 46.51
C LEU A 23 6.27 5.31 47.48
N ARG A 24 6.60 6.46 48.06
CA ARG A 24 7.40 6.56 49.29
C ARG A 24 6.49 6.34 50.49
N SER A 25 6.98 5.55 51.45
CA SER A 25 6.27 5.09 52.63
C SER A 25 5.99 6.18 53.66
N SER A 26 4.82 6.14 54.27
CA SER A 26 4.65 6.47 55.68
C SER A 26 3.47 5.70 56.27
N ALA A 27 3.76 4.95 57.34
CA ALA A 27 2.84 4.36 58.30
C ALA A 27 1.83 3.30 57.79
N GLY A 28 2.22 2.04 57.99
CA GLY A 28 1.37 0.99 58.56
C GLY A 28 0.04 0.65 57.86
N LEU A 29 0.08 -0.30 56.92
CA LEU A 29 -1.01 -1.26 56.78
C LEU A 29 -0.51 -2.54 56.08
N LYS A 30 -0.83 -3.69 56.67
CA LYS A 30 -0.41 -5.04 56.25
C LYS A 30 -1.06 -5.41 54.91
N VAL A 31 -0.26 -5.93 53.98
CA VAL A 31 -0.76 -6.61 52.79
C VAL A 31 -1.16 -8.04 53.19
N ALA A 32 -2.42 -8.39 53.00
CA ALA A 32 -2.86 -9.78 52.97
C ALA A 32 -3.29 -10.11 51.54
N ALA A 33 -2.60 -11.06 50.93
CA ALA A 33 -2.99 -11.66 49.67
C ALA A 33 -4.04 -12.74 49.92
N ALA A 34 -5.20 -12.61 49.29
CA ALA A 34 -6.16 -13.67 49.01
C ALA A 34 -6.86 -13.22 47.72
N GLY A 35 -6.84 -13.94 46.62
CA GLY A 35 -7.40 -15.27 46.45
C GLY A 35 -8.40 -15.14 45.30
N ALA A 36 -8.24 -15.97 44.28
CA ALA A 36 -9.03 -15.92 43.05
C ALA A 36 -10.55 -16.06 43.30
N ALA A 37 -11.37 -15.38 42.50
CA ALA A 37 -12.48 -15.95 41.71
C ALA A 37 -13.61 -14.94 41.42
N ALA A 38 -14.30 -15.24 40.31
CA ALA A 38 -15.68 -14.92 39.98
C ALA A 38 -15.97 -13.60 39.23
N ALA A 39 -16.54 -13.81 38.04
CA ALA A 39 -17.20 -12.85 37.18
C ALA A 39 -18.48 -12.30 37.82
N ALA A 40 -18.78 -11.03 37.56
CA ALA A 40 -20.15 -10.52 37.46
C ALA A 40 -20.16 -9.16 36.76
N ALA A 41 -21.03 -9.03 35.76
CA ALA A 41 -21.38 -7.75 35.16
C ALA A 41 -22.07 -6.87 36.22
N ALA A 42 -21.60 -5.64 36.38
CA ALA A 42 -22.32 -4.60 37.10
C ALA A 42 -22.04 -3.25 36.45
N SER A 43 -23.10 -2.66 35.89
CA SER A 43 -23.16 -1.24 35.54
C SER A 43 -22.86 -0.42 36.80
N PHE A 44 -21.83 0.41 36.77
CA PHE A 44 -21.56 1.40 37.81
C PHE A 44 -21.64 2.78 37.19
N ALA A 45 -22.82 3.39 37.27
CA ALA A 45 -22.92 4.84 37.32
C ALA A 45 -22.29 5.27 38.65
N MET A 46 -21.27 6.13 38.61
CA MET A 46 -20.77 6.79 39.81
C MET A 46 -21.12 8.28 39.82
N PRO A 47 -21.43 8.84 41.00
CA PRO A 47 -22.05 10.15 41.13
C PRO A 47 -21.00 11.26 41.00
N ALA A 48 -21.36 12.35 40.32
CA ALA A 48 -20.57 13.57 40.33
C ALA A 48 -20.66 14.20 41.74
N ALA A 49 -19.53 14.23 42.45
CA ALA A 49 -19.38 15.03 43.66
C ALA A 49 -18.75 16.37 43.28
N GLU A 50 -19.57 17.43 43.27
CA GLU A 50 -19.08 18.81 43.25
C GLU A 50 -18.50 19.17 44.62
N CYS A 51 -17.28 19.72 44.63
CA CYS A 51 -16.78 20.47 45.77
C CYS A 51 -16.00 21.68 45.25
N GLN A 52 -16.53 22.88 45.50
CA GLN A 52 -15.83 24.14 45.26
C GLN A 52 -14.89 24.44 46.43
N SER A 53 -13.65 24.85 46.13
CA SER A 53 -12.86 25.64 47.06
C SER A 53 -12.07 26.74 46.32
N LYS A 54 -11.82 27.84 47.02
CA LYS A 54 -11.57 29.18 46.46
C LYS A 54 -10.11 29.51 46.13
N ASP A 55 -9.15 28.61 46.32
CA ASP A 55 -7.73 28.89 46.04
C ASP A 55 -7.01 27.68 45.43
N GLY A 56 -6.54 27.82 44.18
CA GLY A 56 -5.44 27.01 43.64
C GLY A 56 -5.78 25.80 42.73
N ALA A 57 -5.29 25.89 41.49
CA ALA A 57 -4.98 24.83 40.51
C ALA A 57 -6.09 23.82 40.10
N TYR A 58 -6.51 23.93 38.83
CA TYR A 58 -7.17 22.87 38.09
C TYR A 58 -6.15 21.85 37.59
N VAL A 59 -6.34 20.57 37.93
CA VAL A 59 -5.74 19.45 37.19
C VAL A 59 -6.88 18.61 36.64
N GLU A 60 -7.20 18.84 35.38
CA GLU A 60 -8.05 17.94 34.60
C GLU A 60 -7.14 16.86 33.99
N ILE A 61 -7.25 15.62 34.48
CA ILE A 61 -6.65 14.49 33.78
C ILE A 61 -7.59 14.12 32.63
N ARG A 62 -7.37 14.71 31.45
CA ARG A 62 -7.90 14.15 30.20
C ARG A 62 -6.98 13.02 29.77
N SER A 63 -7.40 11.78 30.01
CA SER A 63 -6.76 10.63 29.35
C SER A 63 -7.03 10.73 27.84
N SER A 64 -6.06 11.25 27.09
CA SER A 64 -6.15 11.28 25.63
C SER A 64 -6.06 9.87 25.08
N ILE A 65 -7.17 9.33 24.55
CA ILE A 65 -7.17 8.10 23.75
C ILE A 65 -6.63 8.44 22.37
N PHE A 66 -5.60 7.73 21.91
CA PHE A 66 -5.07 7.83 20.55
C PHE A 66 -5.55 6.63 19.73
N VAL A 67 -6.22 6.89 18.60
CA VAL A 67 -6.58 5.87 17.62
C VAL A 67 -5.59 5.97 16.46
N ILE A 68 -4.76 4.94 16.28
CA ILE A 68 -3.76 4.87 15.21
C ILE A 68 -4.26 3.92 14.13
N ASN A 69 -4.15 4.32 12.87
CA ASN A 69 -4.45 3.45 11.73
C ASN A 69 -3.39 2.32 11.63
N GLY A 70 -3.68 1.18 12.23
CA GLY A 70 -2.79 0.01 12.22
C GLY A 70 -2.71 -0.73 10.88
N PHE A 71 -3.59 -0.41 9.91
CA PHE A 71 -3.64 -1.10 8.62
C PHE A 71 -2.32 -0.99 7.86
N TYR A 72 -1.79 0.22 7.74
CA TYR A 72 -0.55 0.46 7.00
C TYR A 72 0.64 -0.27 7.65
N MET A 73 0.73 -0.23 8.98
CA MET A 73 1.82 -0.89 9.71
C MET A 73 1.78 -2.41 9.54
N ALA A 74 0.59 -3.02 9.59
CA ALA A 74 0.42 -4.44 9.33
C ALA A 74 0.76 -4.83 7.88
N MET A 75 0.41 -3.98 6.90
CA MET A 75 0.80 -4.18 5.50
C MET A 75 2.31 -4.06 5.33
N ARG A 76 2.92 -3.00 5.86
CA ARG A 76 4.37 -2.72 5.79
C ARG A 76 5.20 -3.86 6.35
N GLU A 77 4.79 -4.44 7.48
CA GLU A 77 5.50 -5.55 8.13
C GLU A 77 5.68 -6.76 7.20
N LYS A 78 4.66 -7.06 6.37
CA LYS A 78 4.71 -8.18 5.40
C LYS A 78 5.88 -8.06 4.42
N TYR A 79 6.29 -6.83 4.10
CA TYR A 79 7.37 -6.53 3.16
C TYR A 79 8.71 -6.30 3.83
N THR A 80 8.75 -5.97 5.12
CA THR A 80 9.96 -5.44 5.78
C THR A 80 10.59 -6.39 6.79
N LYS A 81 9.88 -7.45 7.21
CA LYS A 81 10.46 -8.46 8.11
C LYS A 81 11.69 -9.15 7.49
N PRO A 82 12.66 -9.64 8.28
CA PRO A 82 13.90 -10.24 7.77
C PRO A 82 13.71 -11.41 6.79
N SER A 83 12.65 -12.20 6.97
CA SER A 83 12.31 -13.34 6.12
C SER A 83 11.50 -12.98 4.87
N ALA A 84 11.06 -11.73 4.73
CA ALA A 84 10.32 -11.29 3.55
C ALA A 84 11.28 -10.99 2.39
N SER A 85 10.76 -11.17 1.19
CA SER A 85 11.37 -10.67 -0.04
C SER A 85 10.28 -10.43 -1.06
N ILE A 86 10.52 -9.57 -2.05
CA ILE A 86 9.78 -9.62 -3.31
C ILE A 86 10.67 -10.19 -4.41
N TYR A 87 10.05 -10.68 -5.47
CA TYR A 87 10.75 -11.01 -6.71
C TYR A 87 10.12 -10.22 -7.85
N TYR A 88 10.85 -9.28 -8.43
CA TYR A 88 10.34 -8.32 -9.40
C TYR A 88 10.74 -8.66 -10.84
N TYR A 89 9.96 -8.12 -11.77
CA TYR A 89 10.16 -8.14 -13.21
C TYR A 89 9.96 -6.72 -13.73
N LEU A 90 10.95 -6.21 -14.45
CA LEU A 90 10.79 -5.04 -15.32
C LEU A 90 10.34 -5.57 -16.67
N VAL A 91 9.12 -5.24 -17.07
CA VAL A 91 8.50 -5.82 -18.25
C VAL A 91 8.14 -4.75 -19.28
N GLU A 92 8.12 -5.13 -20.55
CA GLU A 92 7.72 -4.26 -21.64
C GLU A 92 6.94 -4.98 -22.74
N TRP A 93 6.03 -4.26 -23.40
CA TRP A 93 5.25 -4.75 -24.53
C TRP A 93 4.84 -3.63 -25.49
N ASP A 94 4.36 -4.02 -26.66
CA ASP A 94 3.82 -3.11 -27.66
C ASP A 94 2.41 -2.66 -27.25
N PRO A 95 2.16 -1.36 -27.00
CA PRO A 95 0.84 -0.87 -26.59
C PRO A 95 -0.26 -1.16 -27.61
N ALA A 96 0.08 -1.39 -28.90
CA ALA A 96 -0.91 -1.75 -29.91
C ALA A 96 -1.40 -3.21 -29.79
N LYS A 97 -0.71 -4.06 -29.04
CA LYS A 97 -1.04 -5.49 -28.92
C LYS A 97 -1.74 -5.86 -27.62
N LEU A 98 -1.58 -5.06 -26.58
CA LEU A 98 -2.14 -5.30 -25.26
C LEU A 98 -2.38 -3.96 -24.56
N SER A 99 -3.65 -3.63 -24.31
CA SER A 99 -3.99 -2.45 -23.52
C SER A 99 -3.62 -2.65 -22.05
N TRP A 100 -3.45 -1.55 -21.33
CA TRP A 100 -3.14 -1.54 -19.92
C TRP A 100 -4.26 -2.19 -19.09
N GLY A 101 -5.51 -1.92 -19.45
CA GLY A 101 -6.68 -2.57 -18.84
C GLY A 101 -6.64 -4.09 -19.01
N ASP A 102 -6.37 -4.60 -20.21
CA ASP A 102 -6.26 -6.04 -20.45
C ASP A 102 -5.05 -6.67 -19.73
N PHE A 103 -3.94 -5.95 -19.64
CA PHE A 103 -2.79 -6.37 -18.83
C PHE A 103 -3.20 -6.55 -17.35
N ARG A 104 -3.94 -5.61 -16.77
CA ARG A 104 -4.37 -5.70 -15.37
C ARG A 104 -5.49 -6.72 -15.14
N GLU A 105 -6.48 -6.77 -16.02
CA GLU A 105 -7.66 -7.62 -15.83
C GLU A 105 -7.40 -9.07 -16.26
N LYS A 106 -6.79 -9.29 -17.42
CA LYS A 106 -6.68 -10.61 -18.05
C LYS A 106 -5.34 -11.28 -17.76
N VAL A 107 -4.24 -10.53 -17.75
CA VAL A 107 -2.91 -11.09 -17.48
C VAL A 107 -2.65 -11.21 -15.99
N LEU A 108 -2.75 -10.09 -15.25
CA LEU A 108 -2.57 -10.08 -13.80
C LEU A 108 -3.77 -10.69 -13.07
N GLY A 109 -4.99 -10.21 -13.35
CA GLY A 109 -6.21 -10.59 -12.65
C GLY A 109 -6.64 -9.54 -11.62
N GLY A 110 -7.94 -9.50 -11.32
CA GLY A 110 -8.53 -8.61 -10.32
C GLY A 110 -7.90 -8.75 -8.92
N THR A 111 -8.03 -7.70 -8.10
CA THR A 111 -7.37 -7.63 -6.78
C THR A 111 -7.79 -8.75 -5.84
N ASP A 112 -9.07 -9.14 -5.87
CA ASP A 112 -9.57 -10.35 -5.20
C ASP A 112 -9.30 -11.58 -6.09
N PRO A 113 -8.35 -12.47 -5.71
CA PRO A 113 -8.01 -13.64 -6.52
C PRO A 113 -9.17 -14.62 -6.70
N ALA A 114 -10.14 -14.66 -5.78
CA ALA A 114 -11.29 -15.54 -5.90
C ALA A 114 -12.20 -15.09 -7.06
N MET A 115 -12.26 -13.78 -7.32
CA MET A 115 -13.06 -13.14 -8.36
C MET A 115 -12.26 -12.74 -9.61
N ALA A 116 -10.94 -12.95 -9.61
CA ALA A 116 -10.09 -12.65 -10.75
C ALA A 116 -10.46 -13.51 -11.98
N ALA A 117 -10.26 -12.96 -13.17
CA ALA A 117 -10.58 -13.61 -14.43
C ALA A 117 -9.87 -14.97 -14.57
N ASP A 118 -10.57 -15.97 -15.11
CA ASP A 118 -9.99 -17.29 -15.35
C ASP A 118 -8.78 -17.21 -16.28
N GLY A 119 -7.73 -17.96 -15.93
CA GLY A 119 -6.45 -17.93 -16.63
C GLY A 119 -5.51 -16.79 -16.24
N SER A 120 -5.96 -15.78 -15.49
CA SER A 120 -5.09 -14.71 -14.98
C SER A 120 -4.12 -15.21 -13.91
N ALA A 121 -2.99 -14.51 -13.72
CA ALA A 121 -1.95 -14.91 -12.77
C ALA A 121 -2.49 -15.03 -11.34
N ARG A 122 -3.26 -14.05 -10.85
CA ARG A 122 -3.84 -14.08 -9.50
C ARG A 122 -4.83 -15.23 -9.33
N LYS A 123 -5.69 -15.48 -10.33
CA LYS A 123 -6.65 -16.58 -10.30
C LYS A 123 -5.96 -17.95 -10.25
N GLU A 124 -4.87 -18.11 -11.01
CA GLU A 124 -4.10 -19.35 -11.06
C GLU A 124 -3.31 -19.59 -9.78
N ILE A 125 -2.72 -18.53 -9.21
CA ILE A 125 -2.07 -18.59 -7.89
C ILE A 125 -3.10 -19.01 -6.84
N PHE A 126 -4.29 -18.43 -6.86
CA PHE A 126 -5.39 -18.80 -5.97
C PHE A 126 -5.82 -20.25 -6.16
N ALA A 127 -6.11 -20.69 -7.39
CA ALA A 127 -6.58 -22.05 -7.64
C ALA A 127 -5.54 -23.12 -7.25
N LYS A 128 -4.24 -22.83 -7.40
CA LYS A 128 -3.14 -23.78 -7.22
C LYS A 128 -2.28 -23.50 -5.98
N TRP A 129 -2.73 -22.68 -5.05
CA TRP A 129 -1.89 -22.13 -3.97
C TRP A 129 -1.09 -23.18 -3.20
N LYS A 130 -1.70 -24.33 -2.85
CA LYS A 130 -1.01 -25.45 -2.18
C LYS A 130 0.09 -26.05 -3.03
N ALA A 131 -0.20 -26.33 -4.31
CA ALA A 131 0.77 -26.91 -5.24
C ALA A 131 1.89 -25.94 -5.59
N LEU A 132 1.62 -24.62 -5.51
CA LEU A 132 2.59 -23.56 -5.69
C LEU A 132 3.42 -23.27 -4.42
N GLY A 133 3.13 -23.96 -3.31
CA GLY A 133 3.90 -23.88 -2.06
C GLY A 133 3.54 -22.69 -1.17
N LEU A 134 2.36 -22.07 -1.33
CA LEU A 134 1.89 -21.01 -0.44
C LEU A 134 1.45 -21.60 0.90
N ALA A 135 1.71 -20.87 1.99
CA ALA A 135 1.35 -21.29 3.34
C ALA A 135 -0.15 -21.15 3.65
N SER A 136 -0.85 -20.27 2.93
CA SER A 136 -2.28 -20.01 3.10
C SER A 136 -2.91 -19.69 1.75
N GLU A 137 -4.23 -19.85 1.70
CA GLU A 137 -5.02 -19.42 0.56
C GLU A 137 -4.89 -17.89 0.34
N PRO A 138 -4.67 -17.44 -0.90
CA PRO A 138 -4.61 -16.02 -1.23
C PRO A 138 -5.90 -15.27 -0.91
N ASN A 139 -5.77 -14.00 -0.56
CA ASN A 139 -6.87 -13.07 -0.29
C ASN A 139 -6.59 -11.70 -0.92
N VAL A 140 -7.47 -10.71 -0.72
CA VAL A 140 -7.33 -9.35 -1.28
C VAL A 140 -5.97 -8.70 -0.97
N GLY A 141 -5.46 -8.85 0.25
CA GLY A 141 -4.16 -8.29 0.65
C GLY A 141 -2.99 -9.13 0.14
N ASP A 142 -3.09 -10.44 0.32
CA ASP A 142 -2.12 -11.44 -0.09
C ASP A 142 -2.58 -12.15 -1.36
N ASN A 143 -2.60 -11.40 -2.47
CA ASN A 143 -3.16 -11.82 -3.76
C ASN A 143 -2.11 -12.34 -4.77
N GLY A 144 -0.99 -12.88 -4.30
CA GLY A 144 0.07 -13.44 -5.14
C GLY A 144 0.99 -12.42 -5.80
N MET A 145 0.46 -11.51 -6.60
CA MET A 145 1.25 -10.61 -7.45
C MET A 145 0.75 -9.16 -7.48
N HIS A 146 1.70 -8.24 -7.68
CA HIS A 146 1.51 -6.83 -7.96
C HIS A 146 1.90 -6.51 -9.41
N ALA A 147 1.22 -5.55 -10.01
CA ALA A 147 1.70 -4.85 -11.19
C ALA A 147 1.27 -3.38 -11.13
N SER A 148 2.05 -2.51 -11.77
CA SER A 148 1.76 -1.09 -11.97
C SER A 148 0.34 -0.82 -12.46
N ALA A 149 -0.33 0.17 -11.88
CA ALA A 149 -1.71 0.51 -12.21
C ALA A 149 -1.85 1.47 -13.42
N SER A 150 -0.76 2.14 -13.81
CA SER A 150 -0.69 2.99 -15.00
C SER A 150 0.76 3.13 -15.50
N PRO A 151 0.99 3.64 -16.73
CA PRO A 151 2.32 4.00 -17.22
C PRO A 151 3.06 4.99 -16.30
N PHE A 152 2.34 5.94 -15.69
CA PHE A 152 2.92 6.89 -14.75
C PHE A 152 3.36 6.21 -13.45
N GLU A 153 2.50 5.38 -12.85
CA GLU A 153 2.86 4.62 -11.65
C GLU A 153 3.99 3.65 -11.92
N ALA A 154 4.04 3.03 -13.09
CA ALA A 154 5.15 2.17 -13.48
C ALA A 154 6.49 2.92 -13.51
N MET A 155 6.50 4.16 -14.00
CA MET A 155 7.67 5.04 -13.91
C MET A 155 8.01 5.34 -12.45
N ALA A 156 7.05 5.78 -11.64
CA ALA A 156 7.27 6.09 -10.23
C ALA A 156 7.83 4.88 -9.45
N GLU A 157 7.32 3.68 -9.74
CA GLU A 157 7.78 2.43 -9.18
C GLU A 157 9.21 2.08 -9.61
N ARG A 158 9.57 2.23 -10.89
CA ARG A 158 10.96 1.98 -11.33
C ARG A 158 11.95 2.95 -10.69
N LEU A 159 11.58 4.22 -10.56
CA LEU A 159 12.36 5.23 -9.85
C LEU A 159 12.59 4.83 -8.38
N ASN A 160 11.55 4.33 -7.72
CA ASN A 160 11.60 3.93 -6.32
C ASN A 160 12.32 2.58 -6.10
N TRP A 161 11.84 1.51 -6.73
CA TRP A 161 12.23 0.13 -6.41
C TRP A 161 13.60 -0.27 -6.96
N VAL A 162 14.01 0.27 -8.11
CA VAL A 162 15.27 -0.09 -8.77
C VAL A 162 16.20 1.10 -9.00
N GLY A 163 15.85 2.27 -8.45
CA GLY A 163 16.70 3.46 -8.51
C GLY A 163 16.88 4.01 -9.93
N ALA A 164 15.93 3.75 -10.84
CA ALA A 164 15.99 4.32 -12.19
C ALA A 164 15.95 5.85 -12.12
N LYS A 165 16.72 6.53 -12.99
CA LYS A 165 16.67 7.99 -13.09
C LYS A 165 15.54 8.40 -14.04
N LEU A 166 14.80 9.44 -13.69
CA LEU A 166 13.71 9.98 -14.52
C LEU A 166 14.16 10.29 -15.95
N GLU A 167 15.36 10.84 -16.11
CA GLU A 167 15.93 11.21 -17.41
C GLU A 167 16.45 10.03 -18.22
N GLU A 168 16.51 8.83 -17.62
CA GLU A 168 16.94 7.60 -18.27
C GLU A 168 15.73 6.69 -18.56
N ASP A 169 14.70 6.75 -17.73
CA ASP A 169 13.41 6.06 -17.88
C ASP A 169 12.66 6.47 -19.16
N ALA A 170 12.08 5.52 -19.87
CA ALA A 170 11.43 5.79 -21.16
C ALA A 170 10.18 6.68 -21.00
N PHE A 171 9.31 6.37 -20.03
CA PHE A 171 8.12 7.18 -19.77
C PHE A 171 8.49 8.50 -19.08
N GLY A 172 9.50 8.50 -18.21
CA GLY A 172 10.06 9.72 -17.63
C GLY A 172 10.57 10.71 -18.67
N LYS A 173 11.34 10.24 -19.66
CA LYS A 173 11.75 11.04 -20.83
C LYS A 173 10.54 11.56 -21.61
N ALA A 174 9.54 10.71 -21.83
CA ALA A 174 8.33 11.10 -22.56
C ALA A 174 7.55 12.22 -21.82
N MET A 175 7.43 12.15 -20.50
CA MET A 175 6.82 13.20 -19.67
C MET A 175 7.58 14.53 -19.76
N LEU A 176 8.92 14.48 -19.75
CA LEU A 176 9.75 15.67 -19.93
C LEU A 176 9.60 16.27 -21.34
N GLN A 177 9.61 15.44 -22.37
CA GLN A 177 9.37 15.86 -23.76
C GLN A 177 7.95 16.40 -23.99
N ALA A 178 6.98 15.90 -23.23
CA ALA A 178 5.61 16.39 -23.20
C ALA A 178 5.48 17.78 -22.54
N GLY A 179 6.58 18.34 -22.03
CA GLY A 179 6.66 19.67 -21.45
C GLY A 179 6.34 19.72 -19.95
N ILE A 180 6.18 18.57 -19.29
CA ILE A 180 5.86 18.52 -17.87
C ILE A 180 7.17 18.75 -17.09
N PRO A 181 7.26 19.78 -16.22
CA PRO A 181 8.47 20.08 -15.49
C PRO A 181 8.90 18.92 -14.59
N ARG A 182 10.22 18.66 -14.52
CA ARG A 182 10.80 17.64 -13.63
C ARG A 182 10.25 17.73 -12.19
N ALA A 183 10.21 18.94 -11.62
CA ALA A 183 9.74 19.14 -10.26
C ALA A 183 8.30 18.66 -10.08
N THR A 184 7.42 18.97 -11.04
CA THR A 184 6.03 18.50 -11.06
C THR A 184 5.95 16.98 -11.15
N ILE A 185 6.72 16.36 -12.04
CA ILE A 185 6.75 14.89 -12.17
C ILE A 185 7.17 14.23 -10.85
N MET A 186 8.22 14.76 -10.20
CA MET A 186 8.71 14.20 -8.95
C MET A 186 7.73 14.40 -7.79
N GLU A 187 7.04 15.54 -7.71
CA GLU A 187 5.95 15.75 -6.74
C GLU A 187 4.81 14.75 -6.96
N TRP A 188 4.46 14.53 -8.22
CA TRP A 188 3.41 13.62 -8.65
C TRP A 188 3.65 12.16 -8.27
N THR A 189 4.91 11.72 -8.13
CA THR A 189 5.23 10.36 -7.64
C THR A 189 4.73 10.06 -6.23
N LYS A 190 4.30 11.08 -5.47
CA LYS A 190 3.75 10.97 -4.12
C LYS A 190 2.22 10.88 -4.07
N ASP A 191 1.58 10.77 -5.23
CA ASP A 191 0.13 10.77 -5.41
C ASP A 191 -0.57 11.99 -4.75
N PRO A 192 -0.24 13.23 -5.18
CA PRO A 192 -0.86 14.42 -4.64
C PRO A 192 -2.33 14.54 -5.09
N GLN A 193 -3.09 15.32 -4.34
CA GLN A 193 -4.45 15.69 -4.73
C GLN A 193 -4.40 16.87 -5.71
N VAL A 194 -4.77 16.64 -6.97
CA VAL A 194 -4.75 17.65 -8.03
C VAL A 194 -6.16 18.14 -8.36
N ALA A 195 -6.28 19.40 -8.78
CA ALA A 195 -7.53 19.96 -9.27
C ALA A 195 -7.66 19.68 -10.77
N PHE A 196 -8.65 18.87 -11.16
CA PHE A 196 -8.90 18.52 -12.55
C PHE A 196 -10.41 18.38 -12.78
N GLU A 197 -10.91 18.97 -13.87
CA GLU A 197 -12.35 18.97 -14.24
C GLU A 197 -13.29 19.37 -13.08
N GLY A 198 -12.90 20.41 -12.34
CA GLY A 198 -13.69 20.96 -11.23
C GLY A 198 -13.71 20.10 -9.96
N LYS A 199 -12.91 19.02 -9.90
CA LYS A 199 -12.79 18.16 -8.73
C LYS A 199 -11.35 18.09 -8.22
N LYS A 200 -11.20 17.90 -6.91
CA LYS A 200 -9.92 17.57 -6.28
C LYS A 200 -9.88 16.07 -6.03
N GLN A 201 -8.89 15.38 -6.59
CA GLN A 201 -8.78 13.92 -6.55
C GLN A 201 -7.32 13.47 -6.65
N SER A 202 -7.05 12.20 -6.36
CA SER A 202 -5.71 11.60 -6.49
C SER A 202 -5.23 11.68 -7.93
N LEU A 203 -3.94 11.93 -8.11
CA LEU A 203 -3.32 11.89 -9.42
C LEU A 203 -3.25 10.45 -9.96
N PHE A 204 -2.94 9.49 -9.10
CA PHE A 204 -2.87 8.08 -9.50
C PHE A 204 -4.24 7.61 -9.97
N ASP A 205 -5.31 7.91 -9.22
CA ASP A 205 -6.69 7.60 -9.62
C ASP A 205 -7.04 8.22 -10.99
N LEU A 206 -6.54 9.42 -11.29
CA LEU A 206 -6.77 10.07 -12.59
C LEU A 206 -6.05 9.37 -13.74
N LEU A 207 -4.90 8.75 -13.51
CA LEU A 207 -4.06 8.15 -14.53
C LEU A 207 -4.18 6.61 -14.60
N GLU A 208 -4.86 6.01 -13.62
CA GLU A 208 -5.12 4.59 -13.50
C GLU A 208 -5.82 4.03 -14.76
N ASP A 209 -5.42 2.82 -15.17
CA ASP A 209 -5.98 2.07 -16.30
C ASP A 209 -5.88 2.74 -17.68
N LEU A 210 -5.18 3.87 -17.79
CA LEU A 210 -4.93 4.52 -19.08
C LEU A 210 -3.78 3.85 -19.83
N ASP A 211 -3.97 3.72 -21.14
CA ASP A 211 -2.91 3.34 -22.05
C ASP A 211 -1.83 4.44 -22.16
N TYR A 212 -0.65 4.07 -22.66
CA TYR A 212 0.54 4.93 -22.72
C TYR A 212 0.24 6.36 -23.22
N ALA A 213 -0.42 6.48 -24.38
CA ALA A 213 -0.66 7.77 -25.02
C ALA A 213 -1.71 8.60 -24.27
N ASP A 214 -2.77 7.95 -23.79
CA ASP A 214 -3.85 8.60 -23.05
C ASP A 214 -3.39 9.05 -21.66
N CYS A 215 -2.56 8.24 -20.99
CA CYS A 215 -1.93 8.58 -19.72
C CYS A 215 -1.08 9.85 -19.87
N LEU A 216 -0.21 9.89 -20.89
CA LEU A 216 0.64 11.05 -21.15
C LEU A 216 -0.17 12.29 -21.56
N ALA A 217 -1.16 12.14 -22.43
CA ALA A 217 -2.03 13.24 -22.84
C ALA A 217 -2.87 13.80 -21.68
N LYS A 218 -3.37 12.93 -20.78
CA LYS A 218 -4.09 13.37 -19.59
C LYS A 218 -3.16 14.06 -18.59
N ALA A 219 -1.95 13.55 -18.40
CA ALA A 219 -0.91 14.22 -17.60
C ALA A 219 -0.60 15.63 -18.12
N GLN A 220 -0.50 15.83 -19.44
CA GLN A 220 -0.31 17.17 -20.03
C GLN A 220 -1.47 18.11 -19.73
N LYS A 221 -2.72 17.63 -19.85
CA LYS A 221 -3.92 18.42 -19.53
C LYS A 221 -3.93 18.83 -18.05
N ILE A 222 -3.56 17.92 -17.15
CA ILE A 222 -3.46 18.20 -15.71
C ILE A 222 -2.37 19.24 -15.44
N ALA A 223 -1.22 19.15 -16.11
CA ALA A 223 -0.11 20.11 -15.97
C ALA A 223 -0.36 21.45 -16.68
N GLY A 224 -1.34 21.55 -17.57
CA GLY A 224 -1.58 22.76 -18.38
C GLY A 224 -0.50 23.02 -19.43
N VAL A 225 0.10 21.97 -19.99
CA VAL A 225 1.19 22.06 -20.98
C VAL A 225 0.78 21.43 -22.32
N SER A 226 1.50 21.75 -23.40
CA SER A 226 1.13 21.39 -24.79
C SER A 226 2.29 20.84 -25.64
N GLY A 227 3.18 20.04 -25.05
CA GLY A 227 4.27 19.38 -25.77
C GLY A 227 3.83 18.20 -26.65
N SER A 228 4.80 17.55 -27.30
CA SER A 228 4.53 16.33 -28.09
C SER A 228 4.18 15.13 -27.20
N VAL A 229 3.35 14.23 -27.70
CA VAL A 229 3.10 12.90 -27.12
C VAL A 229 3.94 11.88 -27.91
N PRO A 230 5.21 11.63 -27.54
CA PRO A 230 6.07 10.70 -28.26
C PRO A 230 5.55 9.27 -28.12
N ALA A 231 5.69 8.46 -29.18
CA ALA A 231 5.40 7.04 -29.10
C ALA A 231 6.40 6.32 -28.17
N GLY A 232 5.95 5.27 -27.51
CA GLY A 232 6.77 4.45 -26.62
C GLY A 232 6.18 3.07 -26.40
N LYS A 233 6.93 2.19 -25.73
CA LYS A 233 6.44 0.89 -25.27
C LYS A 233 5.69 1.04 -23.96
N SER A 234 4.72 0.17 -23.71
CA SER A 234 4.20 0.00 -22.35
C SER A 234 5.24 -0.71 -21.51
N GLN A 235 5.53 -0.19 -20.32
CA GLN A 235 6.49 -0.77 -19.38
C GLN A 235 5.91 -0.79 -17.98
N ALA A 236 5.95 -1.95 -17.31
CA ALA A 236 5.43 -2.12 -15.94
C ALA A 236 6.50 -2.65 -14.99
N PHE A 237 6.36 -2.32 -13.71
CA PHE A 237 7.01 -2.98 -12.60
C PHE A 237 6.04 -4.01 -12.02
N VAL A 238 6.41 -5.28 -12.12
CA VAL A 238 5.61 -6.42 -11.66
C VAL A 238 6.40 -7.11 -10.56
N PHE A 239 5.75 -7.57 -9.50
CA PHE A 239 6.44 -8.42 -8.53
C PHE A 239 5.55 -9.47 -7.88
N VAL A 240 6.17 -10.58 -7.50
CA VAL A 240 5.58 -11.59 -6.63
C VAL A 240 5.65 -11.08 -5.19
N LYS A 241 4.50 -11.02 -4.52
CA LYS A 241 4.37 -10.53 -3.15
C LYS A 241 5.05 -11.48 -2.15
N PRO A 242 5.47 -11.01 -0.96
CA PRO A 242 6.28 -11.81 -0.04
C PRO A 242 5.68 -13.16 0.37
N HIS A 243 4.37 -13.27 0.52
CA HIS A 243 3.72 -14.54 0.88
C HIS A 243 3.74 -15.59 -0.24
N ALA A 244 4.04 -15.20 -1.48
CA ALA A 244 3.97 -16.05 -2.67
C ALA A 244 5.33 -16.21 -3.37
N VAL A 245 6.44 -15.72 -2.78
CA VAL A 245 7.77 -15.89 -3.38
C VAL A 245 8.22 -17.34 -3.25
N THR A 246 7.84 -18.15 -4.24
CA THR A 246 8.30 -19.53 -4.44
C THR A 246 8.75 -19.69 -5.89
N ASP A 247 9.64 -20.65 -6.16
CA ASP A 247 10.09 -20.90 -7.53
C ASP A 247 8.95 -21.33 -8.48
N PRO A 248 7.95 -22.13 -8.04
CA PRO A 248 6.74 -22.39 -8.84
C PRO A 248 5.96 -21.12 -9.21
N VAL A 249 5.79 -20.17 -8.29
CA VAL A 249 5.09 -18.91 -8.59
C VAL A 249 5.91 -18.04 -9.54
N LYS A 250 7.24 -18.00 -9.40
CA LYS A 250 8.11 -17.28 -10.34
C LYS A 250 8.00 -17.87 -11.75
N ALA A 251 7.99 -19.21 -11.87
CA ALA A 251 7.80 -19.90 -13.14
C ALA A 251 6.43 -19.57 -13.76
N LEU A 252 5.36 -19.63 -12.98
CA LEU A 252 4.01 -19.26 -13.41
C LEU A 252 3.94 -17.80 -13.87
N ALA A 253 4.57 -16.87 -13.13
CA ALA A 253 4.60 -15.46 -13.51
C ALA A 253 5.29 -15.26 -14.87
N LYS A 254 6.44 -15.90 -15.10
CA LYS A 254 7.14 -15.86 -16.39
C LYS A 254 6.31 -16.44 -17.52
N GLU A 255 5.65 -17.57 -17.29
CA GLU A 255 4.75 -18.20 -18.26
C GLU A 255 3.60 -17.26 -18.65
N LYS A 256 2.91 -16.66 -17.67
CA LYS A 256 1.79 -15.75 -17.94
C LYS A 256 2.21 -14.49 -18.69
N LEU A 257 3.35 -13.90 -18.32
CA LEU A 257 3.91 -12.75 -19.04
C LEU A 257 4.26 -13.12 -20.48
N ALA A 258 4.98 -14.23 -20.69
CA ALA A 258 5.37 -14.68 -22.02
C ALA A 258 4.15 -15.02 -22.91
N ALA A 259 3.14 -15.69 -22.36
CA ALA A 259 1.90 -16.03 -23.07
C ALA A 259 1.12 -14.80 -23.52
N ALA A 260 1.24 -13.68 -22.80
CA ALA A 260 0.67 -12.39 -23.17
C ALA A 260 1.54 -11.58 -24.16
N GLY A 261 2.66 -12.13 -24.63
CA GLY A 261 3.61 -11.43 -25.51
C GLY A 261 4.42 -10.35 -24.80
N ILE A 262 4.49 -10.39 -23.46
CA ILE A 262 5.24 -9.43 -22.65
C ILE A 262 6.69 -9.90 -22.51
N THR A 263 7.63 -8.99 -22.75
CA THR A 263 9.07 -9.25 -22.62
C THR A 263 9.55 -8.85 -21.22
N ILE A 264 10.36 -9.70 -20.60
CA ILE A 264 11.03 -9.40 -19.33
C ILE A 264 12.40 -8.78 -19.66
N ALA A 265 12.57 -7.49 -19.37
CA ALA A 265 13.82 -6.77 -19.60
C ALA A 265 14.84 -6.99 -18.48
N ALA A 266 14.37 -7.12 -17.23
CA ALA A 266 15.19 -7.45 -16.08
C ALA A 266 14.33 -8.10 -14.99
N GLU A 267 14.96 -8.83 -14.09
CA GLU A 267 14.31 -9.42 -12.92
C GLU A 267 15.29 -9.49 -11.74
N GLY A 268 14.77 -9.58 -10.53
CA GLY A 268 15.62 -9.64 -9.34
C GLY A 268 14.84 -9.84 -8.05
N ALA A 269 15.57 -10.02 -6.95
CA ALA A 269 15.02 -10.15 -5.62
C ALA A 269 15.38 -8.93 -4.76
N LEU A 270 14.45 -8.48 -3.93
CA LEU A 270 14.69 -7.46 -2.90
C LEU A 270 14.27 -8.02 -1.55
N ALA A 271 15.21 -8.08 -0.61
CA ALA A 271 14.97 -8.60 0.73
C ALA A 271 14.32 -7.54 1.63
N GLY A 272 13.52 -7.99 2.60
CA GLY A 272 12.77 -7.14 3.51
C GLY A 272 13.60 -6.10 4.26
N PRO A 273 14.81 -6.42 4.77
CA PRO A 273 15.69 -5.42 5.38
C PRO A 273 16.09 -4.29 4.44
N GLN A 274 16.29 -4.58 3.14
CA GLN A 274 16.59 -3.56 2.14
C GLN A 274 15.36 -2.68 1.87
N ILE A 275 14.19 -3.31 1.69
CA ILE A 275 12.90 -2.61 1.52
C ILE A 275 12.64 -1.66 2.69
N ALA A 276 12.95 -2.10 3.92
CA ALA A 276 12.78 -1.32 5.13
C ALA A 276 13.75 -0.14 5.22
N LYS A 277 15.04 -0.38 4.91
CA LYS A 277 16.10 0.62 4.98
C LYS A 277 15.88 1.76 3.99
N ASP A 278 15.51 1.41 2.76
CA ASP A 278 15.35 2.36 1.66
C ASP A 278 13.91 2.92 1.57
N LEU A 279 13.03 2.55 2.50
CA LEU A 279 11.64 2.99 2.55
C LEU A 279 10.85 2.66 1.27
N LEU A 280 11.19 1.56 0.59
CA LEU A 280 10.63 1.28 -0.75
C LEU A 280 9.12 1.07 -0.72
N ILE A 281 8.62 0.28 0.24
CA ILE A 281 7.18 0.06 0.39
C ILE A 281 6.46 1.29 0.94
N ASP A 282 7.16 2.12 1.72
CA ASP A 282 6.65 3.39 2.24
C ASP A 282 6.45 4.41 1.12
N ASN A 283 7.44 4.57 0.24
CA ASN A 283 7.36 5.45 -0.91
C ASN A 283 6.34 4.96 -1.94
N HIS A 284 6.26 3.65 -2.17
CA HIS A 284 5.27 3.07 -3.08
C HIS A 284 3.83 3.34 -2.62
N TYR A 285 3.60 3.39 -1.30
CA TYR A 285 2.30 3.72 -0.69
C TYR A 285 2.31 5.08 0.04
N TYR A 286 3.04 6.06 -0.49
CA TYR A 286 3.34 7.31 0.23
C TYR A 286 2.09 8.01 0.78
N ALA A 287 1.02 8.13 -0.02
CA ALA A 287 -0.19 8.84 0.37
C ALA A 287 -0.89 8.27 1.61
N ILE A 288 -0.79 6.95 1.85
CA ILE A 288 -1.31 6.30 3.06
C ILE A 288 -0.26 6.20 4.16
N ALA A 289 1.01 5.97 3.80
CA ALA A 289 2.13 5.91 4.75
C ALA A 289 2.26 7.23 5.52
N ASN A 290 2.26 8.36 4.80
CA ASN A 290 2.38 9.72 5.35
C ASN A 290 1.22 10.10 6.29
N LYS A 291 0.05 9.45 6.15
CA LYS A 291 -1.10 9.65 7.06
C LYS A 291 -1.07 8.72 8.27
N ALA A 292 -0.36 7.59 8.16
CA ALA A 292 -0.23 6.59 9.22
C ALA A 292 0.95 6.88 10.17
N SER A 293 1.95 7.62 9.71
CA SER A 293 3.06 8.10 10.54
C SER A 293 2.69 9.39 11.26
N LEU A 294 2.87 9.42 12.58
CA LEU A 294 2.86 10.64 13.39
C LEU A 294 4.17 11.40 13.13
N THR A 295 4.28 12.08 12.00
CA THR A 295 5.36 13.03 11.71
C THR A 295 4.87 14.44 11.94
#